data_AF-A0AAU0VWN3-F1
#
_entry.id   AF-A0AAU0VWN3-F1
#
_cell.length_a   1.000
_cell.length_b   1.000
_cell.length_c   1.000
_cell.angle_alpha   90.00
_cell.angle_beta   90.00
_cell.angle_gamma   90.00
#
_symmetry.space_group_name_H-M   'P 1'
#
loop_
_entity.id
_entity.type
_entity.pdbx_description
1 polymer ?
#
loop_
_entity_poly.entity_id
_entity_poly.type
_entity_poly.pdbx_seq_one_letter_code
_entity_poly.pdbx_strand_id
1 'polypeptide(L)'
;MPTAAPALFNLPAPRGPARPAKPMTVLSYGLGADSTAILLMFLEDPVRYGLEPDLSDLIVLHAVTGDEWPDSLSYVNRLVLPRLAERRVRVVQVARRGRHDADGVLVLEDSRTTSRIHQAGPWRLSDWLLTGGTVPQMASGRRTCSIKFKGWCLDHWALAEFGQATFRRVIGYHAAERSRMEKDTKIQDRLNQRAGRVICEPAYPLVDAGMDRAAVEAYVLQRLGEPIKKSYCTFCPFSGVCASRERHEERLRAHPDLAADALAMEYASMALNEPMSLYGTRSLYQQLTEDERNDGVLTAFEERLDAVPFSLYEVRRLYLPGRTKDCRRYHGARCARPRWWCRTERTTACRRDHASYETGADGEQVDLEPQCAGVTDGCRGSQVKGAAWRSVRTVWEGPRLEAKFTLLSWGREDGARLRRGERSQIKRLHYLDRGEGYPAAEAYLVAAPSGADDKNRESFERRWTEITGLIGTRWEPIRPLARYQRGRGSRVVPVVRPSGVAHVRALEVA
;
A
#
# COMPACT_ATOMS: atom_id res chain seq x y z
N MET A 1 7.74 79.71 -19.79
CA MET A 1 7.51 78.63 -18.80
C MET A 1 6.79 77.49 -19.50
N PRO A 2 7.38 76.28 -19.49
CA PRO A 2 6.61 75.04 -19.50
C PRO A 2 6.90 74.25 -18.21
N THR A 3 5.84 74.00 -17.47
CA THR A 3 5.73 73.14 -16.29
C THR A 3 5.97 71.68 -16.68
N ALA A 4 6.99 71.04 -16.12
CA ALA A 4 7.19 69.60 -16.20
C ALA A 4 6.12 68.88 -15.35
N ALA A 5 5.45 67.90 -15.95
CA ALA A 5 4.42 67.10 -15.31
C ALA A 5 5.01 66.20 -14.19
N PRO A 6 4.28 65.94 -13.10
CA PRO A 6 4.74 65.04 -12.04
C PRO A 6 4.68 63.59 -12.50
N ALA A 7 5.75 62.83 -12.24
CA ALA A 7 5.81 61.41 -12.56
C ALA A 7 4.78 60.63 -11.74
N LEU A 8 3.88 59.93 -12.44
CA LEU A 8 2.68 59.28 -11.88
C LEU A 8 2.95 57.98 -11.09
N PHE A 9 4.20 57.55 -10.93
CA PHE A 9 4.54 56.32 -10.21
C PHE A 9 5.90 56.44 -9.51
N ASN A 10 5.91 56.55 -8.18
CA ASN A 10 7.08 56.22 -7.37
C ASN A 10 7.23 54.69 -7.35
N LEU A 11 8.15 54.15 -8.15
CA LEU A 11 8.54 52.75 -8.04
C LEU A 11 9.25 52.53 -6.69
N PRO A 12 8.85 51.54 -5.88
CA PRO A 12 9.54 51.23 -4.64
C PRO A 12 10.99 50.84 -4.96
N ALA A 13 11.93 51.31 -4.15
CA ALA A 13 13.35 50.96 -4.29
C ALA A 13 13.50 49.43 -4.32
N PRO A 14 14.37 48.87 -5.20
CA PRO A 14 14.55 47.44 -5.32
C PRO A 14 14.95 46.88 -3.96
N ARG A 15 14.13 45.98 -3.41
CA ARG A 15 14.49 45.19 -2.24
C ARG A 15 15.77 44.43 -2.60
N GLY A 16 16.81 44.58 -1.79
CA GLY A 16 18.05 43.80 -1.92
C GLY A 16 17.74 42.29 -1.96
N PRO A 17 18.68 41.45 -2.44
CA PRO A 17 18.45 40.02 -2.58
C PRO A 17 17.98 39.43 -1.24
N ALA A 18 16.81 38.78 -1.26
CA ALA A 18 16.24 38.15 -0.08
C ALA A 18 17.25 37.13 0.47
N ARG A 19 17.55 37.21 1.77
CA ARG A 19 18.34 36.19 2.47
C ARG A 19 17.70 34.83 2.20
N PRO A 20 18.43 33.79 1.77
CA PRO A 20 17.83 32.49 1.50
C PRO A 20 17.12 32.00 2.76
N ALA A 21 15.80 31.83 2.66
CA ALA A 21 14.98 31.35 3.76
C ALA A 21 15.42 29.92 4.10
N LYS A 22 15.64 29.66 5.38
CA LYS A 22 15.98 28.34 5.88
C LYS A 22 14.89 27.33 5.45
N PRO A 23 15.25 26.14 4.92
CA PRO A 23 14.28 25.14 4.53
C PRO A 23 13.43 24.67 5.71
N MET A 24 12.12 24.50 5.48
CA MET A 24 11.23 23.89 6.47
C MET A 24 11.66 22.45 6.75
N THR A 25 11.48 22.00 7.99
CA THR A 25 11.71 20.63 8.41
C THR A 25 10.37 19.91 8.57
N VAL A 26 10.19 18.80 7.85
CA VAL A 26 8.99 17.96 7.90
C VAL A 26 9.34 16.63 8.52
N LEU A 27 8.84 16.36 9.73
CA LEU A 27 8.90 15.04 10.33
C LEU A 27 7.72 14.21 9.84
N SER A 28 8.01 13.10 9.16
CA SER A 28 7.01 12.07 8.87
C SER A 28 6.69 11.30 10.14
N TYR A 29 5.56 11.62 10.77
CA TYR A 29 5.20 11.09 12.08
C TYR A 29 4.41 9.78 11.97
N GLY A 30 5.05 8.69 12.37
CA GLY A 30 4.51 7.33 12.25
C GLY A 30 3.69 6.86 13.45
N LEU A 31 3.60 7.66 14.52
CA LEU A 31 3.01 7.34 15.83
C LEU A 31 3.76 6.30 16.66
N GLY A 32 4.95 5.87 16.21
CA GLY A 32 5.79 4.90 16.90
C GLY A 32 6.90 5.54 17.73
N ALA A 33 7.57 4.73 18.55
CA ALA A 33 8.65 5.17 19.43
C ALA A 33 9.76 5.94 18.70
N ASP A 34 10.16 5.52 17.50
CA ASP A 34 11.26 6.17 16.75
C ASP A 34 10.90 7.63 16.39
N SER A 35 9.74 7.82 15.76
CA SER A 35 9.30 9.17 15.39
C SER A 35 8.96 10.03 16.61
N THR A 36 8.51 9.42 17.71
CA THR A 36 8.26 10.14 18.97
C THR A 36 9.56 10.54 19.66
N ALA A 37 10.60 9.69 19.67
CA ALA A 37 11.91 10.04 20.21
C ALA A 37 12.48 11.26 19.48
N ILE A 38 12.40 11.30 18.15
CA ILE A 38 12.84 12.47 17.36
C ILE A 38 12.08 13.73 17.76
N LEU A 39 10.75 13.65 17.94
CA LEU A 39 9.96 14.81 18.40
C LEU A 39 10.45 15.31 19.75
N LEU A 40 10.69 14.41 20.70
CA LEU A 40 11.17 14.77 22.03
C LEU A 40 12.57 15.39 21.96
N MET A 41 13.46 14.84 21.13
CA MET A 41 14.79 15.42 20.88
C MET A 41 14.68 16.85 20.31
N PHE A 42 13.76 17.09 19.38
CA PHE A 42 13.53 18.42 18.79
C PHE A 42 12.90 19.40 19.79
N LEU A 43 12.00 18.94 20.66
CA LEU A 43 11.39 19.77 21.70
C LEU A 43 12.39 20.15 22.80
N GLU A 44 13.29 19.24 23.17
CA GLU A 44 14.32 19.45 24.19
C GLU A 44 15.41 20.41 23.74
N ASP A 45 15.91 20.25 22.51
CA ASP A 45 17.03 21.05 21.99
C ASP A 45 16.88 21.30 20.48
N PRO A 46 15.98 22.22 20.06
CA PRO A 46 15.73 22.47 18.64
C PRO A 46 16.98 22.93 17.88
N VAL A 47 17.78 23.79 18.50
CA VAL A 47 18.95 24.42 17.87
C VAL A 47 20.02 23.38 17.54
N ARG A 48 20.25 22.39 18.41
CA ARG A 48 21.16 21.26 18.13
C ARG A 48 20.80 20.50 16.86
N TYR A 49 19.52 20.41 16.52
CA TYR A 49 19.05 19.75 15.30
C TYR A 49 18.80 20.73 14.15
N GLY A 50 19.32 21.96 14.26
CA GLY A 50 19.20 22.99 13.23
C GLY A 50 17.77 23.46 13.00
N LEU A 51 16.91 23.41 14.02
CA LEU A 51 15.57 24.02 14.02
C LEU A 51 15.61 25.42 14.64
N GLU A 52 14.57 26.21 14.40
CA GLU A 52 14.40 27.48 15.12
C GLU A 52 14.06 27.22 16.59
N PRO A 53 14.48 28.08 17.54
CA PRO A 53 14.21 27.89 18.97
C PRO A 53 12.72 27.75 19.31
N ASP A 54 11.85 28.38 18.52
CA ASP A 54 10.39 28.35 18.66
C ASP A 54 9.71 27.24 17.84
N LEU A 55 10.48 26.41 17.13
CA LEU A 55 10.01 25.34 16.25
C LEU A 55 9.07 25.83 15.13
N SER A 56 9.13 27.12 14.77
CA SER A 56 8.33 27.69 13.68
C SER A 56 8.61 27.03 12.33
N ASP A 57 9.83 26.50 12.15
CA ASP A 57 10.31 25.78 10.97
C ASP A 57 10.07 24.25 11.01
N LEU A 58 9.37 23.74 12.02
CA LEU A 58 9.00 22.31 12.15
C LEU A 58 7.53 22.07 11.78
N ILE A 59 7.31 21.10 10.88
CA ILE A 59 6.00 20.52 10.58
C ILE A 59 6.00 19.04 10.93
N VAL A 60 5.01 18.61 11.71
CA VAL A 60 4.76 17.20 12.02
C VAL A 60 3.65 16.70 11.11
N LEU A 61 4.02 15.86 10.13
CA LEU A 61 3.08 15.38 9.11
C LEU A 61 2.74 13.91 9.35
N HIS A 62 1.46 13.62 9.57
CA HIS A 62 0.95 12.28 9.79
C HIS A 62 0.02 11.84 8.66
N ALA A 63 0.24 10.62 8.13
CA ALA A 63 -0.66 9.99 7.16
C ALA A 63 -1.63 9.04 7.88
N VAL A 64 -2.90 9.44 7.94
CA VAL A 64 -4.01 8.71 8.55
C VAL A 64 -4.47 7.61 7.59
N THR A 65 -4.15 6.36 7.92
CA THR A 65 -4.50 5.20 7.08
C THR A 65 -5.84 4.57 7.42
N GLY A 66 -6.38 4.80 8.62
CA GLY A 66 -7.68 4.29 9.06
C GLY A 66 -7.67 3.16 10.08
N ASP A 67 -6.56 2.43 10.19
CA ASP A 67 -6.53 1.10 10.81
C ASP A 67 -5.41 0.95 11.85
N GLU A 68 -4.94 2.07 12.41
CA GLU A 68 -3.98 2.07 13.51
C GLU A 68 -4.66 1.64 14.83
N TRP A 69 -3.88 1.10 15.76
CA TRP A 69 -4.40 0.62 17.04
C TRP A 69 -4.91 1.76 17.94
N PRO A 70 -6.02 1.58 18.67
CA PRO A 70 -6.55 2.61 19.57
C PRO A 70 -5.57 3.04 20.66
N ASP A 71 -4.80 2.11 21.23
CA ASP A 71 -3.76 2.41 22.22
C ASP A 71 -2.64 3.27 21.63
N SER A 72 -2.20 3.00 20.39
CA SER A 72 -1.24 3.86 19.67
C SER A 72 -1.74 5.29 19.52
N LEU A 73 -3.03 5.50 19.22
CA LEU A 73 -3.59 6.85 19.13
C LEU A 73 -3.70 7.51 20.51
N SER A 74 -4.15 6.75 21.51
CA SER A 74 -4.33 7.21 22.89
C SER A 74 -3.01 7.75 23.48
N TYR A 75 -1.90 7.03 23.31
CA TYR A 75 -0.58 7.48 23.79
C TYR A 75 -0.20 8.82 23.18
N VAL A 76 -0.37 8.98 21.87
CA VAL A 76 -0.01 10.22 21.18
C VAL A 76 -0.90 11.38 21.65
N ASN A 77 -2.21 11.15 21.74
CA ASN A 77 -3.17 12.16 22.18
C ASN A 77 -2.89 12.66 23.60
N ARG A 78 -2.53 11.76 24.51
CA ARG A 78 -2.33 12.07 25.92
C ARG A 78 -0.92 12.57 26.24
N LEU A 79 0.10 12.03 25.59
CA LEU A 79 1.51 12.24 26.00
C LEU A 79 2.31 13.14 25.07
N VAL A 80 1.98 13.15 23.77
CA VAL A 80 2.78 13.82 22.74
C VAL A 80 2.13 15.13 22.29
N LEU A 81 0.86 15.08 21.88
CA LEU A 81 0.16 16.25 21.35
C LEU A 81 0.10 17.44 22.31
N PRO A 82 -0.10 17.28 23.64
CA PRO A 82 -0.09 18.42 24.56
C PRO A 82 1.24 19.18 24.54
N ARG A 83 2.37 18.47 24.45
CA ARG A 83 3.71 19.07 24.37
C ARG A 83 3.93 19.82 23.04
N LEU A 84 3.41 19.27 21.94
CA LEU A 84 3.45 19.95 20.64
C LEU A 84 2.59 21.22 20.64
N ALA A 85 1.39 21.16 21.23
CA ALA A 85 0.47 22.28 21.32
C ALA A 85 1.02 23.42 22.20
N GLU A 86 1.64 23.09 23.34
CA GLU A 86 2.31 24.05 24.22
C GLU A 86 3.39 24.84 23.48
N ARG A 87 4.18 24.16 22.63
CA ARG A 87 5.22 24.75 21.80
C ARG A 87 4.72 25.25 20.45
N ARG A 88 3.40 25.25 20.23
CA ARG A 88 2.70 25.66 18.99
C ARG A 88 3.27 25.01 17.72
N VAL A 89 3.76 23.77 17.80
CA VAL A 89 4.29 23.02 16.64
C VAL A 89 3.15 22.74 15.67
N ARG A 90 3.35 23.02 14.38
CA ARG A 90 2.33 22.75 13.35
C ARG A 90 2.24 21.23 13.11
N VAL A 91 1.06 20.67 13.34
CA VAL A 91 0.74 19.28 13.06
C VAL A 91 -0.27 19.23 11.91
N VAL A 92 0.01 18.38 10.92
CA VAL A 92 -0.82 18.19 9.75
C VAL A 92 -1.18 16.72 9.62
N GLN A 93 -2.47 16.43 9.46
CA GLN A 93 -2.99 15.08 9.32
C GLN A 93 -3.64 14.94 7.95
N VAL A 94 -3.11 14.04 7.13
CA VAL A 94 -3.57 13.81 5.76
C VAL A 94 -4.09 12.40 5.58
N ALA A 95 -5.14 12.25 4.80
CA ALA A 95 -5.70 10.96 4.44
C ALA A 95 -5.95 10.87 2.94
N ARG A 96 -6.08 9.65 2.45
CA ARG A 96 -6.55 9.42 1.09
C ARG A 96 -8.03 9.78 1.02
N ARG A 97 -8.43 10.62 0.07
CA ARG A 97 -9.82 11.08 -0.04
C ARG A 97 -10.76 10.02 -0.62
N GLY A 98 -10.24 9.16 -1.48
CA GLY A 98 -11.05 8.16 -2.17
C GLY A 98 -10.23 7.05 -2.83
N ARG A 99 -10.96 6.18 -3.53
CA ARG A 99 -10.42 5.00 -4.20
C ARG A 99 -9.39 5.36 -5.26
N HIS A 100 -9.65 6.41 -6.03
CA HIS A 100 -8.85 6.83 -7.17
C HIS A 100 -7.82 7.89 -6.76
N ASP A 101 -6.67 7.90 -7.45
CA ASP A 101 -5.67 8.96 -7.26
C ASP A 101 -6.26 10.34 -7.60
N ALA A 102 -7.23 10.39 -8.53
CA ALA A 102 -7.95 11.62 -8.90
C ALA A 102 -8.85 12.18 -7.78
N ASP A 103 -9.26 11.35 -6.81
CA ASP A 103 -10.03 11.82 -5.65
C ASP A 103 -9.17 12.70 -4.75
N GLY A 104 -7.85 12.52 -4.78
CA GLY A 104 -6.89 13.39 -4.12
C GLY A 104 -6.54 13.01 -2.69
N VAL A 105 -5.82 13.94 -2.06
CA VAL A 105 -5.45 13.91 -0.65
C VAL A 105 -6.37 14.86 0.11
N LEU A 106 -6.90 14.40 1.23
CA LEU A 106 -7.69 15.21 2.16
C LEU A 106 -6.79 15.62 3.34
N VAL A 107 -6.71 16.92 3.62
CA VAL A 107 -6.17 17.43 4.87
C VAL A 107 -7.28 17.37 5.90
N LEU A 108 -7.18 16.43 6.83
CA LEU A 108 -8.13 16.27 7.94
C LEU A 108 -7.94 17.37 8.98
N GLU A 109 -6.69 17.79 9.19
CA GLU A 109 -6.32 18.83 10.14
C GLU A 109 -4.99 19.48 9.75
N ASP A 110 -4.87 20.78 10.00
CA ASP A 110 -3.66 21.58 9.86
C ASP A 110 -3.71 22.63 10.99
N SER A 111 -3.00 22.37 12.10
CA SER A 111 -3.18 23.12 13.35
C SER A 111 -1.91 23.17 14.20
N ARG A 112 -1.74 24.26 14.97
CA ARG A 112 -0.69 24.40 15.99
C ARG A 112 -1.12 24.00 17.40
N THR A 113 -2.38 23.61 17.57
CA THR A 113 -2.98 23.21 18.86
C THR A 113 -3.74 21.90 18.72
N THR A 114 -3.22 20.99 17.89
CA THR A 114 -3.81 19.68 17.62
C THR A 114 -3.94 18.89 18.92
N SER A 115 -5.14 18.40 19.23
CA SER A 115 -5.44 17.67 20.47
C SER A 115 -5.76 16.20 20.27
N ARG A 116 -5.98 15.76 19.02
CA ARG A 116 -6.25 14.36 18.68
C ARG A 116 -5.66 13.94 17.34
N ILE A 117 -5.21 12.70 17.24
CA ILE A 117 -4.98 12.00 15.99
C ILE A 117 -6.30 11.47 15.46
N HIS A 118 -6.59 11.72 14.18
CA HIS A 118 -7.78 11.17 13.53
C HIS A 118 -7.60 9.66 13.31
N GLN A 119 -8.57 8.87 13.76
CA GLN A 119 -8.57 7.42 13.57
C GLN A 119 -8.62 7.05 12.09
N ALA A 120 -9.43 7.76 11.30
CA ALA A 120 -9.66 7.46 9.90
C ALA A 120 -9.99 8.70 9.06
N GLY A 121 -9.60 8.63 7.79
CA GLY A 121 -10.16 9.47 6.74
C GLY A 121 -11.31 8.77 6.01
N PRO A 122 -11.82 9.38 4.92
CA PRO A 122 -12.98 8.88 4.18
C PRO A 122 -12.71 7.59 3.39
N TRP A 123 -11.44 7.26 3.14
CA TRP A 123 -11.05 6.03 2.44
C TRP A 123 -9.87 5.37 3.14
N ARG A 124 -10.15 4.28 3.86
CA ARG A 124 -9.17 3.58 4.68
C ARG A 124 -8.41 2.53 3.89
N LEU A 125 -7.30 2.08 4.46
CA LEU A 125 -6.54 0.97 3.92
C LEU A 125 -7.39 -0.31 3.93
N SER A 126 -8.14 -0.57 5.00
CA SER A 126 -9.09 -1.68 5.09
C SER A 126 -10.18 -1.62 4.00
N ASP A 127 -10.76 -0.45 3.70
CA ASP A 127 -11.78 -0.32 2.66
C ASP A 127 -11.24 -0.76 1.28
N TRP A 128 -10.00 -0.38 0.95
CA TRP A 128 -9.34 -0.82 -0.29
C TRP A 128 -9.08 -2.32 -0.33
N LEU A 129 -8.73 -2.91 0.81
CA LEU A 129 -8.41 -4.33 0.93
C LEU A 129 -9.67 -5.20 0.89
N LEU A 130 -10.73 -4.82 1.61
CA LEU A 130 -12.01 -5.50 1.67
C LEU A 130 -12.74 -5.46 0.32
N THR A 131 -12.90 -4.26 -0.27
CA THR A 131 -13.44 -4.13 -1.65
C THR A 131 -12.56 -4.84 -2.67
N GLY A 132 -11.25 -4.89 -2.41
CA GLY A 132 -10.26 -5.66 -3.14
C GLY A 132 -10.41 -7.17 -3.02
N GLY A 133 -10.99 -7.68 -1.94
CA GLY A 133 -10.90 -9.10 -1.58
C GLY A 133 -9.45 -9.56 -1.47
N THR A 134 -8.62 -8.80 -0.75
CA THR A 134 -7.17 -9.02 -0.62
C THR A 134 -6.66 -8.59 0.75
N VAL A 135 -5.55 -9.16 1.21
CA VAL A 135 -4.73 -8.65 2.33
C VAL A 135 -3.58 -7.74 1.83
N PRO A 136 -2.86 -7.01 2.71
CA PRO A 136 -1.68 -6.27 2.30
C PRO A 136 -0.65 -7.18 1.61
N GLN A 137 -0.29 -6.83 0.38
CA GLN A 137 0.56 -7.68 -0.43
C GLN A 137 2.02 -7.58 0.00
N MET A 138 2.62 -8.75 0.24
CA MET A 138 4.04 -8.93 0.52
C MET A 138 4.83 -9.45 -0.69
N ALA A 139 4.12 -10.00 -1.67
CA ALA A 139 4.71 -10.61 -2.85
C ALA A 139 5.65 -9.63 -3.57
N SER A 140 6.81 -10.12 -4.01
CA SER A 140 7.87 -9.36 -4.70
C SER A 140 8.47 -8.20 -3.88
N GLY A 141 8.36 -8.22 -2.54
CA GLY A 141 8.96 -7.22 -1.66
C GLY A 141 8.34 -5.81 -1.77
N ARG A 142 7.16 -5.70 -2.38
CA ARG A 142 6.48 -4.43 -2.64
C ARG A 142 5.56 -4.06 -1.49
N ARG A 143 5.88 -2.97 -0.79
CA ARG A 143 5.05 -2.41 0.31
C ARG A 143 3.93 -1.52 -0.24
N THR A 144 3.02 -2.09 -1.03
CA THR A 144 2.01 -1.30 -1.77
C THR A 144 1.07 -0.52 -0.87
N CYS A 145 0.70 -1.06 0.30
CA CYS A 145 -0.13 -0.36 1.29
C CYS A 145 0.55 0.94 1.76
N SER A 146 1.79 0.85 2.23
CA SER A 146 2.58 2.00 2.70
C SER A 146 2.81 3.02 1.58
N ILE A 147 3.12 2.58 0.36
CA ILE A 147 3.29 3.49 -0.78
C ILE A 147 1.98 4.25 -1.08
N LYS A 148 0.84 3.56 -1.13
CA LYS A 148 -0.43 4.18 -1.56
C LYS A 148 -1.13 5.03 -0.51
N PHE A 149 -0.99 4.67 0.77
CA PHE A 149 -1.73 5.29 1.88
C PHE A 149 -0.84 6.15 2.79
N LYS A 150 0.48 5.98 2.74
CA LYS A 150 1.44 6.86 3.45
C LYS A 150 2.22 7.69 2.44
N GLY A 151 3.15 7.09 1.71
CA GLY A 151 4.06 7.81 0.81
C GLY A 151 3.36 8.75 -0.17
N TRP A 152 2.38 8.23 -0.93
CA TRP A 152 1.61 9.00 -1.91
C TRP A 152 0.90 10.21 -1.29
N CYS A 153 0.27 10.05 -0.12
CA CYS A 153 -0.42 11.15 0.56
C CYS A 153 0.57 12.23 1.04
N LEU A 154 1.69 11.81 1.65
CA LEU A 154 2.72 12.71 2.16
C LEU A 154 3.40 13.48 1.02
N ASP A 155 3.76 12.79 -0.07
CA ASP A 155 4.44 13.37 -1.23
C ASP A 155 3.55 14.40 -1.94
N HIS A 156 2.27 14.09 -2.15
CA HIS A 156 1.34 15.02 -2.81
C HIS A 156 0.98 16.21 -1.92
N TRP A 157 0.87 16.01 -0.61
CA TRP A 157 0.74 17.13 0.32
C TRP A 157 1.98 18.04 0.28
N ALA A 158 3.18 17.46 0.37
CA ALA A 158 4.44 18.23 0.36
C ALA A 158 4.62 19.00 -0.95
N LEU A 159 4.26 18.41 -2.09
CA LEU A 159 4.29 19.09 -3.38
C LEU A 159 3.35 20.30 -3.41
N ALA A 160 2.13 20.16 -2.85
CA ALA A 160 1.18 21.26 -2.77
C ALA A 160 1.59 22.36 -1.77
N GLU A 161 2.27 21.97 -0.69
CA GLU A 161 2.71 22.88 0.37
C GLU A 161 3.93 23.71 -0.04
N PHE A 162 4.95 23.06 -0.61
CA PHE A 162 6.24 23.71 -0.89
C PHE A 162 6.41 24.13 -2.34
N GLY A 163 5.64 23.57 -3.28
CA GLY A 163 5.80 23.82 -4.70
C GLY A 163 7.22 23.50 -5.18
N GLN A 164 8.00 24.54 -5.50
CA GLN A 164 9.40 24.41 -5.91
C GLN A 164 10.42 24.59 -4.78
N ALA A 165 9.99 25.00 -3.58
CA ALA A 165 10.89 25.16 -2.45
C ALA A 165 11.45 23.81 -1.99
N THR A 166 12.71 23.83 -1.54
CA THR A 166 13.35 22.69 -0.89
C THR A 166 12.91 22.59 0.56
N PHE A 167 12.75 21.38 1.07
CA PHE A 167 12.49 21.13 2.49
C PHE A 167 13.35 19.95 2.99
N ARG A 168 13.56 19.89 4.30
CA ARG A 168 14.22 18.76 4.98
C ARG A 168 13.18 17.75 5.42
N ARG A 169 13.31 16.49 5.02
CA ARG A 169 12.41 15.39 5.43
C ARG A 169 13.08 14.51 6.47
N VAL A 170 12.47 14.44 7.65
CA VAL A 170 12.95 13.61 8.74
C VAL A 170 12.15 12.30 8.77
N ILE A 171 12.86 11.18 8.82
CA ILE A 171 12.28 9.82 8.91
C ILE A 171 12.88 9.10 10.12
N GLY A 172 12.01 8.46 10.91
CA GLY A 172 12.39 7.67 12.08
C GLY A 172 12.98 6.30 11.73
N TYR A 173 14.20 6.25 11.22
CA TYR A 173 15.01 5.03 11.19
C TYR A 173 16.01 5.07 12.34
N HIS A 174 16.09 4.00 13.13
CA HIS A 174 17.08 3.87 14.20
C HIS A 174 18.40 3.26 13.67
N ALA A 175 19.46 3.28 14.48
CA ALA A 175 20.82 2.92 14.04
C ALA A 175 20.94 1.51 13.42
N ALA A 176 20.21 0.52 13.96
CA ALA A 176 20.15 -0.83 13.41
C ALA A 176 19.37 -0.96 12.08
N GLU A 177 18.73 0.11 11.60
CA GLU A 177 17.99 0.17 10.33
C GLU A 177 18.75 0.91 9.21
N ARG A 178 20.08 1.01 9.32
CA ARG A 178 20.96 1.72 8.37
C ARG A 178 20.71 1.34 6.89
N SER A 179 20.43 0.07 6.60
CA SER A 179 20.12 -0.37 5.23
C SER A 179 18.84 0.27 4.66
N ARG A 180 17.85 0.59 5.50
CA ARG A 180 16.63 1.31 5.11
C ARG A 180 16.92 2.77 4.82
N MET A 181 17.76 3.40 5.65
CA MET A 181 18.25 4.76 5.46
C MET A 181 18.98 4.90 4.11
N GLU A 182 19.97 4.05 3.85
CA GLU A 182 20.73 4.09 2.59
C GLU A 182 19.83 3.90 1.36
N LYS A 183 18.84 3.01 1.46
CA LYS A 183 17.87 2.79 0.40
C LYS A 183 16.99 4.02 0.18
N ASP A 184 16.53 4.67 1.23
CA ASP A 184 15.73 5.90 1.15
C ASP A 184 16.53 7.05 0.53
N THR A 185 17.76 7.28 1.00
CA THR A 185 18.67 8.29 0.43
C THR A 185 18.89 8.04 -1.07
N LYS A 186 19.22 6.81 -1.48
CA LYS A 186 19.40 6.47 -2.91
C LYS A 186 18.14 6.70 -3.75
N ILE A 187 16.95 6.51 -3.16
CA ILE A 187 15.68 6.80 -3.85
C ILE A 187 15.51 8.31 -3.98
N GLN A 188 15.76 9.06 -2.91
CA GLN A 188 15.63 10.52 -2.89
C GLN A 188 16.62 11.20 -3.85
N ASP A 189 17.87 10.74 -3.90
CA ASP A 189 18.88 11.26 -4.83
C ASP A 189 18.44 11.11 -6.28
N ARG A 190 17.88 9.94 -6.64
CA ARG A 190 17.34 9.71 -7.98
C ARG A 190 16.15 10.61 -8.30
N LEU A 191 15.32 10.92 -7.30
CA LEU A 191 14.19 11.85 -7.48
C LEU A 191 14.70 13.27 -7.70
N ASN A 192 15.67 13.73 -6.89
CA ASN A 192 16.32 15.03 -7.03
C ASN A 192 17.01 15.16 -8.41
N GLN A 193 17.78 14.15 -8.82
CA GLN A 193 18.42 14.11 -10.14
C GLN A 193 17.42 14.20 -11.29
N ARG A 194 16.31 13.44 -11.22
CA ARG A 194 15.25 13.48 -12.24
C ARG A 194 14.54 14.83 -12.31
N ALA A 195 14.45 15.54 -11.19
CA ALA A 195 13.85 16.86 -11.14
C ALA A 195 14.83 17.98 -11.56
N GLY A 196 16.12 17.68 -11.71
CA GLY A 196 17.15 18.69 -11.98
C GLY A 196 17.39 19.67 -10.83
N ARG A 197 16.88 19.37 -9.63
CA ARG A 197 17.02 20.19 -8.42
C ARG A 197 16.89 19.36 -7.16
N VAL A 198 17.34 19.89 -6.03
CA VAL A 198 17.04 19.31 -4.71
C VAL A 198 15.57 19.58 -4.40
N ILE A 199 14.75 18.52 -4.34
CA ILE A 199 13.36 18.62 -3.89
C ILE A 199 13.30 18.53 -2.38
N CYS A 200 14.02 17.56 -1.85
CA CYS A 200 13.97 17.16 -0.46
C CYS A 200 15.34 16.62 -0.03
N GLU A 201 15.76 17.01 1.17
CA GLU A 201 16.96 16.49 1.84
C GLU A 201 16.53 15.57 2.98
N PRO A 202 16.87 14.27 2.93
CA PRO A 202 16.51 13.34 3.99
C PRO A 202 17.43 13.52 5.21
N ALA A 203 16.87 13.40 6.42
CA ALA A 203 17.60 13.46 7.68
C ALA A 203 17.18 12.32 8.62
N TYR A 204 18.14 11.78 9.39
CA TYR A 204 17.96 10.56 10.18
C TYR A 204 18.54 10.68 11.61
N PRO A 205 17.97 11.54 12.48
CA PRO A 205 18.57 11.91 13.76
C PRO A 205 18.90 10.74 14.69
N LEU A 206 18.12 9.66 14.67
CA LEU A 206 18.38 8.49 15.52
C LEU A 206 19.56 7.64 15.03
N VAL A 207 19.78 7.58 13.71
CA VAL A 207 20.99 6.94 13.15
C VAL A 207 22.21 7.76 13.54
N ASP A 208 22.12 9.08 13.41
CA ASP A 208 23.21 10.01 13.74
C ASP A 208 23.53 9.98 15.25
N ALA A 209 22.51 9.84 16.09
CA ALA A 209 22.66 9.67 17.54
C ALA A 209 23.10 8.25 17.95
N GLY A 210 23.25 7.31 17.01
CA GLY A 210 23.63 5.93 17.31
C GLY A 210 22.58 5.15 18.13
N MET A 211 21.34 5.63 18.20
CA MET A 211 20.30 5.01 19.01
C MET A 211 19.71 3.80 18.27
N ASP A 212 19.84 2.62 18.86
CA ASP A 212 19.13 1.43 18.41
C ASP A 212 17.69 1.37 18.97
N ARG A 213 17.00 0.25 18.75
CA ARG A 213 15.61 0.08 19.22
C ARG A 213 15.50 0.21 20.75
N ALA A 214 16.39 -0.43 21.49
CA ALA A 214 16.33 -0.45 22.94
C ALA A 214 16.62 0.94 23.51
N ALA A 215 17.61 1.64 22.95
CA ALA A 215 17.94 3.01 23.33
C ALA A 215 16.77 3.97 23.04
N VAL A 216 16.08 3.82 21.90
CA VAL A 216 14.88 4.59 21.58
C VAL A 216 13.75 4.34 22.58
N GLU A 217 13.45 3.07 22.87
CA GLU A 217 12.38 2.71 23.81
C GLU A 217 12.68 3.24 25.23
N ALA A 218 13.92 3.10 25.69
CA ALA A 218 14.37 3.64 26.98
C ALA A 218 14.28 5.17 27.03
N TYR A 219 14.73 5.85 25.97
CA TYR A 219 14.69 7.32 25.86
C TYR A 219 13.25 7.84 25.96
N VAL A 220 12.32 7.22 25.22
CA VAL A 220 10.89 7.58 25.25
C VAL A 220 10.27 7.29 26.62
N LEU A 221 10.54 6.12 27.19
CA LEU A 221 10.02 5.73 28.51
C LEU A 221 10.46 6.73 29.59
N GLN A 222 11.74 7.11 29.59
CA GLN A 222 12.28 8.08 30.56
C GLN A 222 11.54 9.44 30.52
N ARG A 223 11.08 9.86 29.34
CA ARG A 223 10.51 11.20 29.12
C ARG A 223 9.00 11.27 29.23
N LEU A 224 8.34 10.17 28.88
CA LEU A 224 6.88 10.08 28.86
C LEU A 224 6.31 9.29 30.05
N GLY A 225 7.15 8.55 30.77
CA GLY A 225 6.74 7.70 31.89
C GLY A 225 5.99 6.43 31.48
N GLU A 226 5.80 6.20 30.17
CA GLU A 226 5.04 5.08 29.64
C GLU A 226 5.71 4.50 28.38
N PRO A 227 5.80 3.17 28.23
CA PRO A 227 6.37 2.56 27.04
C PRO A 227 5.43 2.73 25.84
N ILE A 228 5.93 3.35 24.76
CA ILE A 228 5.19 3.43 23.50
C ILE A 228 5.37 2.15 22.69
N LYS A 229 4.25 1.46 22.42
CA LYS A 229 4.23 0.29 21.53
C LYS A 229 4.51 0.67 20.09
N LYS A 230 5.00 -0.30 19.31
CA LYS A 230 5.22 -0.14 17.87
C LYS A 230 3.91 0.22 17.15
N SER A 231 3.94 1.22 16.28
CA SER A 231 2.83 1.66 15.43
C SER A 231 2.76 0.84 14.13
N TYR A 232 1.61 0.26 13.83
CA TYR A 232 1.31 -0.46 12.59
C TYR A 232 -0.19 -0.77 12.53
N CYS A 233 -0.73 -1.03 11.33
CA CYS A 233 -2.14 -1.40 11.21
C CYS A 233 -2.45 -2.77 11.84
N THR A 234 -3.66 -2.99 12.34
CA THR A 234 -4.06 -4.25 13.01
C THR A 234 -3.81 -5.51 12.17
N PHE A 235 -3.99 -5.40 10.85
CA PHE A 235 -3.72 -6.45 9.85
C PHE A 235 -2.38 -6.25 9.10
N CYS A 236 -1.36 -5.68 9.75
CA CYS A 236 -0.06 -5.48 9.11
C CYS A 236 0.69 -6.82 8.96
N PRO A 237 1.12 -7.22 7.75
CA PRO A 237 1.88 -8.46 7.54
C PRO A 237 3.30 -8.41 8.12
N PHE A 238 3.74 -7.24 8.57
CA PHE A 238 5.03 -7.05 9.24
C PHE A 238 4.90 -7.02 10.76
N SER A 239 3.72 -7.24 11.34
CA SER A 239 3.49 -7.17 12.79
C SER A 239 4.49 -8.01 13.60
N GLY A 240 4.74 -9.26 13.19
CA GLY A 240 5.71 -10.15 13.83
C GLY A 240 7.18 -9.70 13.71
N VAL A 241 7.53 -8.91 12.70
CA VAL A 241 8.89 -8.32 12.54
C VAL A 241 8.98 -6.96 13.25
N CYS A 242 7.89 -6.20 13.27
CA CYS A 242 7.84 -4.86 13.82
C CYS A 242 7.71 -4.85 15.35
N ALA A 243 6.95 -5.77 15.92
CA ALA A 243 6.63 -5.83 17.35
C ALA A 243 7.05 -7.14 18.05
N SER A 244 7.67 -8.10 17.34
CA SER A 244 7.72 -9.52 17.73
C SER A 244 6.37 -10.22 17.61
N ARG A 245 6.39 -11.54 17.43
CA ARG A 245 5.18 -12.36 17.36
C ARG A 245 4.40 -12.29 18.67
N GLU A 246 5.07 -12.50 19.79
CA GLU A 246 4.46 -12.56 21.12
C GLU A 246 3.74 -11.26 21.50
N ARG A 247 4.40 -10.10 21.35
CA ARG A 247 3.74 -8.81 21.68
C ARG A 247 2.61 -8.47 20.73
N HIS A 248 2.67 -8.94 19.47
CA HIS A 248 1.56 -8.76 18.54
C HIS A 248 0.34 -9.58 18.96
N GLU A 249 0.54 -10.85 19.33
CA GLU A 249 -0.55 -11.71 19.81
C GLU A 249 -1.11 -11.24 21.15
N GLU A 250 -0.28 -10.74 22.07
CA GLU A 250 -0.74 -10.07 23.29
C GLU A 250 -1.65 -8.88 22.97
N ARG A 251 -1.28 -8.07 21.98
CA ARG A 251 -2.09 -6.93 21.55
C ARG A 251 -3.40 -7.35 20.87
N LEU A 252 -3.40 -8.46 20.13
CA LEU A 252 -4.61 -9.05 19.56
C LEU A 252 -5.56 -9.55 20.67
N ARG A 253 -5.02 -10.19 21.71
CA ARG A 253 -5.80 -10.62 22.88
C ARG A 253 -6.41 -9.45 23.65
N ALA A 254 -5.72 -8.32 23.71
CA ALA A 254 -6.24 -7.09 24.32
C ALA A 254 -7.33 -6.39 23.50
N HIS A 255 -7.45 -6.70 22.20
CA HIS A 255 -8.43 -6.11 21.28
C HIS A 255 -9.04 -7.20 20.36
N PRO A 256 -9.84 -8.12 20.91
CA PRO A 256 -10.32 -9.29 20.17
C PRO A 256 -11.25 -8.92 19.00
N ASP A 257 -11.96 -7.80 19.08
CA ASP A 257 -12.78 -7.23 18.01
C ASP A 257 -11.95 -6.84 16.78
N LEU A 258 -10.83 -6.13 17.00
CA LEU A 258 -9.91 -5.73 15.93
C LEU A 258 -9.17 -6.93 15.34
N ALA A 259 -8.85 -7.92 16.19
CA ALA A 259 -8.27 -9.18 15.75
C ALA A 259 -9.25 -9.98 14.87
N ALA A 260 -10.53 -10.02 15.26
CA ALA A 260 -11.59 -10.65 14.48
C ALA A 260 -11.77 -9.98 13.11
N ASP A 261 -11.71 -8.64 13.02
CA ASP A 261 -11.74 -7.93 11.74
C ASP A 261 -10.54 -8.26 10.84
N ALA A 262 -9.33 -8.38 11.42
CA ALA A 262 -8.15 -8.80 10.67
C ALA A 262 -8.27 -10.25 10.14
N LEU A 263 -8.79 -11.16 10.97
CA LEU A 263 -9.06 -12.55 10.59
C LEU A 263 -10.16 -12.63 9.51
N ALA A 264 -11.23 -11.85 9.62
CA ALA A 264 -12.30 -11.79 8.62
C ALA A 264 -11.79 -11.27 7.26
N MET A 265 -10.91 -10.25 7.26
CA MET A 265 -10.23 -9.77 6.06
C MET A 265 -9.39 -10.87 5.41
N GLU A 266 -8.58 -11.58 6.19
CA GLU A 266 -7.78 -12.70 5.69
C GLU A 266 -8.65 -13.84 5.16
N TYR A 267 -9.72 -14.19 5.87
CA TYR A 267 -10.68 -15.22 5.46
C TYR A 267 -11.30 -14.88 4.10
N ALA A 268 -11.81 -13.65 3.92
CA ALA A 268 -12.39 -13.21 2.66
C ALA A 268 -11.35 -13.21 1.52
N SER A 269 -10.13 -12.75 1.79
CA SER A 269 -9.01 -12.77 0.85
C SER A 269 -8.67 -14.20 0.40
N MET A 270 -8.53 -15.13 1.35
CA MET A 270 -8.23 -16.52 1.06
C MET A 270 -9.40 -17.22 0.37
N ALA A 271 -10.65 -16.98 0.76
CA ALA A 271 -11.83 -17.53 0.11
C ALA A 271 -11.83 -17.22 -1.39
N LEU A 272 -11.57 -15.95 -1.73
CA LEU A 272 -11.47 -15.47 -3.12
C LEU A 272 -10.15 -15.84 -3.80
N ASN A 273 -9.10 -16.20 -3.04
CA ASN A 273 -7.76 -16.53 -3.53
C ASN A 273 -6.94 -17.38 -2.53
N GLU A 274 -6.97 -18.70 -2.67
CA GLU A 274 -6.34 -19.64 -1.73
C GLU A 274 -4.92 -19.26 -1.23
N PRO A 275 -3.97 -18.80 -2.09
CA PRO A 275 -2.60 -18.51 -1.65
C PRO A 275 -2.43 -17.14 -0.96
N MET A 276 -3.51 -16.36 -0.76
CA MET A 276 -3.44 -14.96 -0.34
C MET A 276 -3.69 -14.79 1.17
N SER A 277 -2.84 -15.45 1.97
CA SER A 277 -2.78 -15.24 3.42
C SER A 277 -1.95 -14.01 3.78
N LEU A 278 -2.12 -13.52 5.00
CA LEU A 278 -1.48 -12.32 5.53
C LEU A 278 0.05 -12.46 5.58
N TYR A 279 0.55 -13.63 6.00
CA TYR A 279 1.99 -13.90 6.11
C TYR A 279 2.55 -14.74 4.94
N GLY A 280 1.80 -14.84 3.83
CA GLY A 280 2.21 -15.47 2.57
C GLY A 280 2.22 -17.00 2.57
N THR A 281 2.94 -17.64 3.50
CA THR A 281 2.96 -19.11 3.65
C THR A 281 2.11 -19.61 4.81
N ARG A 282 1.86 -18.74 5.79
CA ARG A 282 1.04 -19.00 6.97
C ARG A 282 -0.11 -18.00 7.04
N SER A 283 -1.26 -18.41 7.58
CA SER A 283 -2.37 -17.50 7.90
C SER A 283 -2.31 -17.00 9.35
N LEU A 284 -2.93 -15.86 9.63
CA LEU A 284 -3.11 -15.38 11.00
C LEU A 284 -3.94 -16.39 11.82
N TYR A 285 -4.97 -16.98 11.23
CA TYR A 285 -5.74 -18.04 11.89
C TYR A 285 -4.86 -19.21 12.32
N GLN A 286 -4.05 -19.77 11.41
CA GLN A 286 -3.13 -20.87 11.73
C GLN A 286 -2.15 -20.47 12.86
N GLN A 287 -1.65 -19.24 12.82
CA GLN A 287 -0.74 -18.75 13.84
C GLN A 287 -1.39 -18.68 15.23
N LEU A 288 -2.63 -18.18 15.31
CA LEU A 288 -3.32 -18.01 16.59
C LEU A 288 -3.78 -19.33 17.20
N THR A 289 -4.11 -20.33 16.37
CA THR A 289 -4.49 -21.69 16.82
C THR A 289 -3.34 -22.49 17.45
N GLU A 290 -2.10 -21.99 17.40
CA GLU A 290 -0.94 -22.64 18.04
C GLU A 290 -0.90 -22.44 19.56
N ASP A 291 -1.72 -21.54 20.10
CA ASP A 291 -1.69 -21.16 21.51
C ASP A 291 -3.11 -20.92 22.04
N GLU A 292 -3.55 -21.75 22.98
CA GLU A 292 -4.88 -21.74 23.61
C GLU A 292 -5.22 -20.40 24.28
N ARG A 293 -4.22 -19.58 24.63
CA ARG A 293 -4.45 -18.22 25.14
C ARG A 293 -5.20 -17.33 24.14
N ASN A 294 -5.26 -17.71 22.87
CA ASN A 294 -5.95 -16.98 21.82
C ASN A 294 -7.42 -17.41 21.62
N ASP A 295 -7.96 -18.32 22.44
CA ASP A 295 -9.34 -18.82 22.29
C ASP A 295 -10.39 -17.71 22.29
N GLY A 296 -10.21 -16.68 23.12
CA GLY A 296 -11.10 -15.50 23.12
C GLY A 296 -11.09 -14.72 21.79
N VAL A 297 -9.93 -14.64 21.13
CA VAL A 297 -9.79 -14.02 19.80
C VAL A 297 -10.46 -14.89 18.73
N LEU A 298 -10.27 -16.21 18.80
CA LEU A 298 -10.88 -17.15 17.85
C LEU A 298 -12.41 -17.21 17.99
N THR A 299 -12.92 -17.05 19.22
CA THR A 299 -14.35 -16.95 19.51
C THR A 299 -14.92 -15.67 18.91
N ALA A 300 -14.30 -14.51 19.18
CA ALA A 300 -14.68 -13.23 18.59
C ALA A 300 -14.65 -13.26 17.06
N PHE A 301 -13.73 -14.03 16.46
CA PHE A 301 -13.68 -14.24 15.02
C PHE A 301 -14.89 -15.03 14.49
N GLU A 302 -15.27 -16.14 15.11
CA GLU A 302 -16.45 -16.89 14.69
C GLU A 302 -17.74 -16.07 14.87
N GLU A 303 -17.89 -15.36 15.99
CA GLU A 303 -18.98 -14.40 16.21
C GLU A 303 -19.00 -13.32 15.14
N ARG A 304 -17.83 -12.79 14.77
CA ARG A 304 -17.71 -11.79 13.70
C ARG A 304 -18.17 -12.34 12.35
N LEU A 305 -17.82 -13.59 12.02
CA LEU A 305 -18.29 -14.23 10.79
C LEU A 305 -19.81 -14.44 10.80
N ASP A 306 -20.41 -14.70 11.94
CA ASP A 306 -21.86 -14.89 12.06
C ASP A 306 -22.63 -13.56 12.05
N ALA A 307 -22.00 -12.48 12.54
CA ALA A 307 -22.58 -11.14 12.61
C ALA A 307 -22.58 -10.37 11.26
N VAL A 308 -21.79 -10.80 10.27
CA VAL A 308 -21.71 -10.15 8.96
C VAL A 308 -22.45 -10.95 7.88
N PRO A 309 -23.08 -10.27 6.90
CA PRO A 309 -23.67 -10.98 5.77
C PRO A 309 -22.60 -11.72 4.98
N PHE A 310 -22.93 -12.90 4.46
CA PHE A 310 -22.11 -13.69 3.55
C PHE A 310 -22.65 -13.60 2.13
N SER A 311 -21.73 -13.62 1.18
CA SER A 311 -22.01 -13.67 -0.25
C SER A 311 -21.50 -14.98 -0.83
N LEU A 312 -22.23 -15.52 -1.80
CA LEU A 312 -21.67 -16.48 -2.74
C LEU A 312 -21.04 -15.72 -3.89
N TYR A 313 -19.71 -15.86 -4.00
CA TYR A 313 -18.93 -15.25 -5.05
C TYR A 313 -18.59 -16.28 -6.11
N GLU A 314 -19.04 -16.03 -7.34
CA GLU A 314 -18.47 -16.70 -8.50
C GLU A 314 -17.12 -16.03 -8.81
N VAL A 315 -16.04 -16.81 -8.72
CA VAL A 315 -14.69 -16.37 -9.03
C VAL A 315 -14.24 -17.09 -10.30
N ARG A 316 -13.96 -16.31 -11.34
CA ARG A 316 -13.41 -16.78 -12.63
C ARG A 316 -12.04 -16.17 -12.84
N ARG A 317 -11.05 -16.95 -13.26
CA ARG A 317 -9.68 -16.47 -13.43
C ARG A 317 -9.06 -16.95 -14.73
N LEU A 318 -8.25 -16.06 -15.30
CA LEU A 318 -7.41 -16.35 -16.45
C LEU A 318 -5.96 -16.15 -16.05
N TYR A 319 -5.15 -17.17 -16.27
CA TYR A 319 -3.72 -17.10 -16.17
C TYR A 319 -3.15 -17.03 -17.58
N LEU A 320 -2.80 -15.83 -18.02
CA LEU A 320 -2.25 -15.64 -19.35
C LEU A 320 -0.77 -16.03 -19.41
N PRO A 321 -0.26 -16.44 -20.57
CA PRO A 321 1.16 -16.71 -20.72
C PRO A 321 1.97 -15.41 -20.55
N GLY A 322 3.20 -15.54 -20.06
CA GLY A 322 4.11 -14.45 -19.72
C GLY A 322 5.36 -14.43 -20.60
N ARG A 323 6.03 -13.28 -20.67
CA ARG A 323 7.27 -13.11 -21.45
C ARG A 323 8.39 -13.98 -20.90
N THR A 324 9.05 -14.75 -21.77
CA THR A 324 10.24 -15.55 -21.49
C THR A 324 11.41 -14.68 -21.02
N LYS A 325 12.44 -15.29 -20.40
CA LYS A 325 13.65 -14.61 -19.94
C LYS A 325 14.37 -13.91 -21.11
N ASP A 326 14.51 -14.60 -22.23
CA ASP A 326 15.12 -14.05 -23.45
C ASP A 326 14.39 -12.83 -23.96
N CYS A 327 13.05 -12.89 -24.03
CA CYS A 327 12.28 -11.74 -24.46
C CYS A 327 12.56 -10.53 -23.57
N ARG A 328 12.70 -10.71 -22.25
CA ARG A 328 13.06 -9.63 -21.31
C ARG A 328 14.49 -9.13 -21.50
N ARG A 329 15.45 -10.02 -21.78
CA ARG A 329 16.85 -9.66 -22.05
C ARG A 329 16.95 -8.75 -23.27
N TYR A 330 16.33 -9.11 -24.39
CA TYR A 330 16.47 -8.38 -25.66
C TYR A 330 15.59 -7.13 -25.79
N HIS A 331 14.46 -7.06 -25.08
CA HIS A 331 13.52 -5.92 -25.19
C HIS A 331 13.31 -5.16 -23.87
N GLY A 332 14.02 -5.53 -22.80
CA GLY A 332 13.85 -4.91 -21.49
C GLY A 332 12.45 -5.10 -20.90
N ALA A 333 12.00 -4.11 -20.13
CA ALA A 333 10.75 -4.16 -19.37
C ALA A 333 9.47 -4.23 -20.23
N ARG A 334 9.51 -3.77 -21.49
CA ARG A 334 8.35 -3.74 -22.41
C ARG A 334 8.76 -4.14 -23.82
N CYS A 335 7.99 -5.02 -24.46
CA CYS A 335 8.17 -5.32 -25.89
C CYS A 335 7.25 -4.40 -26.71
N ALA A 336 7.68 -3.15 -26.94
CA ALA A 336 6.87 -2.16 -27.66
C ALA A 336 6.89 -2.40 -29.19
N ARG A 337 7.99 -2.93 -29.72
CA ARG A 337 8.16 -3.30 -31.13
C ARG A 337 8.89 -4.64 -31.20
N PRO A 338 8.19 -5.77 -31.40
CA PRO A 338 8.86 -7.05 -31.61
C PRO A 338 9.76 -6.94 -32.85
N ARG A 339 11.01 -7.37 -32.74
CA ARG A 339 11.96 -7.37 -33.86
C ARG A 339 11.61 -8.49 -34.83
N TRP A 340 12.12 -8.42 -36.07
CA TRP A 340 11.77 -9.39 -37.11
C TRP A 340 12.11 -10.84 -36.73
N TRP A 341 13.23 -11.05 -36.03
CA TRP A 341 13.64 -12.36 -35.50
C TRP A 341 12.80 -12.86 -34.32
N CYS A 342 11.89 -12.04 -33.79
CA CYS A 342 10.90 -12.49 -32.82
C CYS A 342 9.72 -13.21 -33.49
N ARG A 343 9.80 -13.52 -34.79
CA ARG A 343 8.68 -14.09 -35.56
C ARG A 343 9.09 -15.26 -36.46
N THR A 344 10.35 -15.69 -36.42
CA THR A 344 10.88 -16.69 -37.34
C THR A 344 11.80 -17.66 -36.58
N GLU A 345 11.70 -18.95 -36.90
CA GLU A 345 12.69 -19.94 -36.48
C GLU A 345 14.07 -19.57 -37.05
N ARG A 346 15.10 -19.55 -36.20
CA ARG A 346 16.44 -19.10 -36.62
C ARG A 346 17.07 -20.12 -37.57
N THR A 347 17.24 -19.74 -38.83
CA THR A 347 18.01 -20.51 -39.83
C THR A 347 19.48 -20.64 -39.41
N THR A 348 20.18 -21.63 -39.96
CA THR A 348 21.62 -21.91 -39.67
C THR A 348 22.54 -20.71 -39.94
N ALA A 349 22.17 -19.83 -40.88
CA ALA A 349 22.89 -18.57 -41.13
C ALA A 349 22.64 -17.52 -40.03
N CYS A 350 21.40 -17.41 -39.55
CA CYS A 350 21.02 -16.47 -38.49
C CYS A 350 21.65 -16.82 -37.12
N ARG A 351 22.01 -18.09 -36.89
CA ARG A 351 22.76 -18.55 -35.70
C ARG A 351 24.25 -18.19 -35.76
N ARG A 352 24.81 -17.92 -36.94
CA ARG A 352 26.22 -17.51 -37.11
C ARG A 352 26.46 -16.05 -36.77
N ASP A 353 25.54 -15.16 -37.15
CA ASP A 353 25.68 -13.71 -36.97
C ASP A 353 25.13 -13.19 -35.63
N HIS A 354 24.46 -14.05 -34.86
CA HIS A 354 23.87 -13.73 -33.56
C HIS A 354 24.17 -14.85 -32.57
N ALA A 355 24.87 -14.55 -31.48
CA ALA A 355 25.25 -15.52 -30.45
C ALA A 355 24.04 -16.41 -30.06
N SER A 356 24.21 -17.72 -30.26
CA SER A 356 23.18 -18.75 -30.07
C SER A 356 23.34 -19.55 -28.78
N TYR A 357 24.32 -19.20 -27.94
CA TYR A 357 24.65 -19.91 -26.71
C TYR A 357 24.96 -18.95 -25.55
N GLU A 358 24.80 -19.43 -24.32
CA GLU A 358 25.43 -18.85 -23.14
C GLU A 358 26.61 -19.74 -22.70
N THR A 359 27.70 -19.13 -22.23
CA THR A 359 28.84 -19.84 -21.63
C THR A 359 28.70 -19.78 -20.11
N GLY A 360 28.61 -20.94 -19.46
CA GLY A 360 28.60 -21.04 -17.99
C GLY A 360 29.94 -20.64 -17.36
N ALA A 361 29.98 -20.48 -16.03
CA ALA A 361 31.21 -20.14 -15.29
C ALA A 361 32.31 -21.23 -15.38
N ASP A 362 31.90 -22.41 -15.84
CA ASP A 362 32.63 -23.65 -16.13
C ASP A 362 33.02 -23.79 -17.61
N GLY A 363 32.64 -22.84 -18.48
CA GLY A 363 33.02 -22.83 -19.89
C GLY A 363 32.09 -23.62 -20.81
N GLU A 364 31.02 -24.24 -20.29
CA GLU A 364 30.09 -25.04 -21.09
C GLU A 364 29.16 -24.13 -21.92
N GLN A 365 29.04 -24.42 -23.21
CA GLN A 365 28.16 -23.70 -24.14
C GLN A 365 26.79 -24.36 -24.19
N VAL A 366 25.77 -23.65 -23.70
CA VAL A 366 24.38 -24.13 -23.74
C VAL A 366 23.64 -23.40 -24.85
N ASP A 367 23.10 -24.15 -25.82
CA ASP A 367 22.29 -23.62 -26.91
C ASP A 367 21.01 -22.97 -26.35
N LEU A 368 20.73 -21.73 -26.80
CA LEU A 368 19.54 -20.98 -26.43
C LEU A 368 18.40 -21.32 -27.41
N GLU A 369 17.36 -22.01 -26.94
CA GLU A 369 16.13 -22.23 -27.70
C GLU A 369 15.27 -20.96 -27.80
N PRO A 370 14.92 -20.46 -29.01
CA PRO A 370 13.97 -19.37 -29.14
C PRO A 370 12.71 -19.79 -29.88
N GLN A 371 11.55 -19.73 -29.21
CA GLN A 371 10.25 -19.62 -29.88
C GLN A 371 9.57 -18.29 -29.53
N CYS A 372 9.29 -17.49 -30.55
CA CYS A 372 8.38 -16.37 -30.49
C CYS A 372 7.54 -16.36 -31.78
N ALA A 373 6.26 -16.75 -31.69
CA ALA A 373 5.38 -16.94 -32.84
C ALA A 373 4.37 -15.78 -32.98
N GLY A 374 4.81 -14.52 -32.96
CA GLY A 374 3.89 -13.36 -33.08
C GLY A 374 2.90 -13.54 -34.26
N VAL A 375 1.59 -13.27 -34.15
CA VAL A 375 0.94 -11.94 -34.08
C VAL A 375 -0.17 -11.89 -33.00
N THR A 376 -0.41 -12.98 -32.29
CA THR A 376 -1.31 -13.08 -31.13
C THR A 376 -0.60 -13.84 -30.01
N ASP A 377 -0.32 -13.20 -28.88
CA ASP A 377 0.25 -13.80 -27.65
C ASP A 377 1.54 -14.66 -27.75
N GLY A 378 2.14 -14.83 -28.93
CA GLY A 378 3.27 -15.75 -29.20
C GLY A 378 4.65 -15.34 -28.68
N CYS A 379 4.82 -14.21 -27.98
CA CYS A 379 6.07 -13.86 -27.26
C CYS A 379 6.08 -14.36 -25.81
N ARG A 380 5.09 -15.18 -25.48
CA ARG A 380 4.81 -15.63 -24.14
C ARG A 380 4.84 -17.15 -24.13
N GLY A 381 5.70 -17.72 -23.30
CA GLY A 381 5.84 -19.18 -23.21
C GLY A 381 4.66 -19.78 -22.45
N SER A 382 4.15 -20.91 -22.92
CA SER A 382 3.09 -21.67 -22.23
C SER A 382 3.51 -22.15 -20.84
N GLN A 383 4.82 -22.21 -20.56
CA GLN A 383 5.36 -22.54 -19.24
C GLN A 383 5.64 -21.31 -18.35
N VAL A 384 5.48 -20.10 -18.88
CA VAL A 384 5.79 -18.86 -18.14
C VAL A 384 4.52 -18.17 -17.70
N LYS A 385 4.35 -17.97 -16.39
CA LYS A 385 3.19 -17.24 -15.86
C LYS A 385 3.23 -15.77 -16.25
N GLY A 386 2.19 -15.31 -16.92
CA GLY A 386 1.95 -13.90 -17.25
C GLY A 386 1.00 -13.22 -16.27
N ALA A 387 0.25 -12.25 -16.79
CA ALA A 387 -0.74 -11.52 -16.00
C ALA A 387 -1.91 -12.44 -15.64
N ALA A 388 -2.24 -12.52 -14.34
CA ALA A 388 -3.47 -13.13 -13.88
C ALA A 388 -4.62 -12.11 -13.94
N TRP A 389 -5.73 -12.49 -14.57
CA TRP A 389 -6.97 -11.72 -14.58
C TRP A 389 -7.99 -12.44 -13.71
N ARG A 390 -8.88 -11.69 -13.08
CA ARG A 390 -9.96 -12.22 -12.27
C ARG A 390 -11.27 -11.49 -12.58
N SER A 391 -12.35 -12.25 -12.56
CA SER A 391 -13.71 -11.78 -12.38
C SER A 391 -14.22 -12.30 -11.03
N VAL A 392 -14.85 -11.44 -10.27
CA VAL A 392 -15.58 -11.78 -9.04
C VAL A 392 -16.99 -11.24 -9.22
N ARG A 393 -18.01 -12.08 -9.02
CA ARG A 393 -19.43 -11.70 -9.11
C ARG A 393 -20.20 -12.24 -7.91
N THR A 394 -20.98 -11.41 -7.25
CA THR A 394 -21.92 -11.85 -6.21
C THR A 394 -23.18 -12.38 -6.88
N VAL A 395 -23.53 -13.63 -6.56
CA VAL A 395 -24.69 -14.33 -7.13
C VAL A 395 -25.75 -14.67 -6.07
N TRP A 396 -25.41 -14.49 -4.80
CA TRP A 396 -26.31 -14.65 -3.66
C TRP A 396 -25.74 -13.90 -2.44
N GLU A 397 -26.60 -13.40 -1.56
CA GLU A 397 -26.21 -12.79 -0.28
C GLU A 397 -27.23 -13.11 0.81
N GLY A 398 -26.76 -13.33 2.03
CA GLY A 398 -27.57 -13.66 3.21
C GLY A 398 -26.73 -14.11 4.41
N PRO A 399 -27.34 -14.73 5.43
CA PRO A 399 -26.61 -15.20 6.61
C PRO A 399 -25.55 -16.27 6.28
N ARG A 400 -24.48 -16.36 7.08
CA ARG A 400 -23.36 -17.31 6.88
C ARG A 400 -23.82 -18.76 6.73
N LEU A 401 -24.74 -19.20 7.58
CA LEU A 401 -25.22 -20.58 7.58
C LEU A 401 -25.96 -20.91 6.28
N GLU A 402 -26.87 -20.02 5.85
CA GLU A 402 -27.59 -20.15 4.59
C GLU A 402 -26.66 -20.09 3.38
N ALA A 403 -25.62 -19.26 3.40
CA ALA A 403 -24.60 -19.24 2.35
C ALA A 403 -23.93 -20.61 2.19
N LYS A 404 -23.53 -21.22 3.32
CA LYS A 404 -22.90 -22.55 3.33
C LYS A 404 -23.86 -23.62 2.80
N PHE A 405 -25.13 -23.60 3.22
CA PHE A 405 -26.13 -24.54 2.72
C PHE A 405 -26.41 -24.37 1.23
N THR A 406 -26.57 -23.13 0.77
CA THR A 406 -26.81 -22.80 -0.64
C THR A 406 -25.63 -23.26 -1.52
N LEU A 407 -24.38 -23.03 -1.09
CA LEU A 407 -23.19 -23.53 -1.78
C LEU A 407 -23.20 -25.06 -1.95
N LEU A 408 -23.62 -25.79 -0.92
CA LEU A 408 -23.70 -27.26 -0.96
C LEU A 408 -24.88 -27.76 -1.78
N SER A 409 -26.03 -27.07 -1.77
CA SER A 409 -27.19 -27.44 -2.58
C SER A 409 -26.87 -27.30 -4.06
N TRP A 410 -26.39 -26.12 -4.48
CA TRP A 410 -26.03 -25.88 -5.88
C TRP A 410 -24.92 -26.82 -6.32
N GLY A 411 -23.99 -27.19 -5.44
CA GLY A 411 -22.97 -28.18 -5.77
C GLY A 411 -23.50 -29.56 -6.15
N ARG A 412 -24.61 -30.00 -5.56
CA ARG A 412 -25.25 -31.28 -5.90
C ARG A 412 -26.00 -31.22 -7.22
N GLU A 413 -26.59 -30.07 -7.53
CA GLU A 413 -27.42 -29.88 -8.73
C GLU A 413 -26.58 -29.73 -10.00
N ASP A 414 -25.39 -29.14 -9.90
CA ASP A 414 -24.63 -28.64 -11.07
C ASP A 414 -23.44 -29.52 -11.52
N GLY A 415 -23.24 -30.68 -10.88
CA GLY A 415 -22.13 -31.60 -11.17
C GLY A 415 -20.73 -31.03 -10.88
N ALA A 416 -20.65 -29.93 -10.14
CA ALA A 416 -19.40 -29.26 -9.79
C ALA A 416 -18.72 -29.95 -8.59
N ARG A 417 -17.38 -29.93 -8.57
CA ARG A 417 -16.58 -30.65 -7.56
C ARG A 417 -16.33 -29.75 -6.35
N LEU A 418 -16.86 -30.16 -5.20
CA LEU A 418 -16.54 -29.51 -3.93
C LEU A 418 -15.10 -29.83 -3.52
N ARG A 419 -14.27 -28.81 -3.37
CA ARG A 419 -12.88 -28.94 -2.92
C ARG A 419 -12.66 -28.12 -1.66
N ARG A 420 -11.83 -28.65 -0.77
CA ARG A 420 -11.36 -27.92 0.41
C ARG A 420 -10.00 -27.34 0.11
N GLY A 421 -9.80 -26.04 0.34
CA GLY A 421 -8.51 -25.40 0.19
C GLY A 421 -7.47 -26.03 1.12
N GLU A 422 -6.30 -26.36 0.60
CA GLU A 422 -5.21 -27.01 1.36
C GLU A 422 -4.75 -26.16 2.55
N ARG A 423 -4.68 -24.84 2.39
CA ARG A 423 -4.21 -23.90 3.41
C ARG A 423 -5.34 -23.27 4.18
N SER A 424 -6.37 -22.80 3.47
CA SER A 424 -7.49 -22.07 4.07
C SER A 424 -8.51 -22.98 4.74
N GLN A 425 -8.55 -24.26 4.34
CA GLN A 425 -9.62 -25.19 4.71
C GLN A 425 -11.03 -24.75 4.25
N ILE A 426 -11.13 -23.71 3.40
CA ILE A 426 -12.38 -23.15 2.88
C ILE A 426 -12.88 -24.02 1.72
N LYS A 427 -14.18 -24.31 1.72
CA LYS A 427 -14.85 -25.10 0.68
C LYS A 427 -15.15 -24.22 -0.53
N ARG A 428 -14.79 -24.71 -1.72
CA ARG A 428 -15.06 -24.09 -3.02
C ARG A 428 -15.68 -25.10 -3.94
N LEU A 429 -16.71 -24.69 -4.67
CA LEU A 429 -17.37 -25.52 -5.65
C LEU A 429 -16.76 -25.24 -7.02
N HIS A 430 -15.83 -26.09 -7.46
CA HIS A 430 -15.12 -25.94 -8.73
C HIS A 430 -15.93 -26.52 -9.87
N TYR A 431 -16.22 -25.69 -10.87
CA TYR A 431 -16.85 -26.12 -12.11
C TYR A 431 -15.92 -26.02 -13.32
N LEU A 432 -14.79 -25.32 -13.17
CA LEU A 432 -13.70 -25.36 -14.12
C LEU A 432 -12.39 -25.48 -13.34
N ASP A 433 -11.72 -26.62 -13.50
CA ASP A 433 -10.42 -26.87 -12.91
C ASP A 433 -9.31 -26.20 -13.71
N ARG A 434 -8.27 -25.78 -12.99
CA ARG A 434 -7.11 -25.17 -13.62
C ARG A 434 -6.37 -26.20 -14.47
N GLY A 435 -6.28 -25.94 -15.77
CA GLY A 435 -5.44 -26.70 -16.69
C GLY A 435 -3.93 -26.50 -16.47
N GLU A 436 -3.14 -27.40 -17.04
CA GLU A 436 -1.68 -27.31 -17.02
C GLU A 436 -1.17 -26.22 -17.98
N GLY A 437 -0.07 -25.55 -17.59
CA GLY A 437 0.53 -24.49 -18.40
C GLY A 437 -0.29 -23.19 -18.49
N TYR A 438 -0.06 -22.42 -19.55
CA TYR A 438 -0.68 -21.14 -19.85
C TYR A 438 -0.98 -21.01 -21.37
N PRO A 439 -2.11 -20.40 -21.78
CA PRO A 439 -3.16 -19.87 -20.91
C PRO A 439 -3.88 -20.98 -20.16
N ALA A 440 -4.26 -20.69 -18.91
CA ALA A 440 -5.10 -21.57 -18.13
C ALA A 440 -6.25 -20.75 -17.53
N ALA A 441 -7.38 -21.41 -17.29
CA ALA A 441 -8.54 -20.81 -16.66
C ALA A 441 -8.95 -21.66 -15.46
N GLU A 442 -9.55 -21.03 -14.46
CA GLU A 442 -10.20 -21.73 -13.34
C GLU A 442 -11.46 -20.97 -12.96
N ALA A 443 -12.47 -21.69 -12.48
CA ALA A 443 -13.64 -21.07 -11.90
C ALA A 443 -14.31 -21.91 -10.82
N TYR A 444 -14.81 -21.20 -9.82
CA TYR A 444 -15.46 -21.78 -8.66
C TYR A 444 -16.44 -20.81 -8.01
N LEU A 445 -17.35 -21.38 -7.23
CA LEU A 445 -18.21 -20.66 -6.30
C LEU A 445 -17.66 -20.80 -4.88
N VAL A 446 -17.72 -19.74 -4.08
CA VAL A 446 -17.26 -19.75 -2.68
C VAL A 446 -18.12 -18.85 -1.81
N ALA A 447 -18.38 -19.29 -0.57
CA ALA A 447 -19.03 -18.49 0.46
C ALA A 447 -17.97 -17.69 1.24
N ALA A 448 -18.15 -16.38 1.37
CA ALA A 448 -17.27 -15.51 2.13
C ALA A 448 -18.01 -14.28 2.67
N PRO A 449 -17.47 -13.56 3.68
CA PRO A 449 -18.01 -12.28 4.11
C PRO A 449 -18.27 -11.34 2.93
N SER A 450 -19.42 -10.65 2.98
CA SER A 450 -19.82 -9.70 1.94
C SER A 450 -18.97 -8.43 2.02
N GLY A 451 -18.64 -7.85 0.87
CA GLY A 451 -17.87 -6.61 0.81
C GLY A 451 -16.85 -6.53 -0.32
N ALA A 452 -16.54 -7.64 -1.00
CA ALA A 452 -15.71 -7.59 -2.20
C ALA A 452 -16.53 -7.11 -3.39
N ASP A 453 -15.97 -6.19 -4.19
CA ASP A 453 -16.70 -5.67 -5.35
C ASP A 453 -16.87 -6.73 -6.45
N ASP A 454 -18.04 -6.72 -7.08
CA ASP A 454 -18.25 -7.27 -8.41
C ASP A 454 -17.33 -6.56 -9.40
N LYS A 455 -16.33 -7.27 -9.92
CA LYS A 455 -15.30 -6.66 -10.77
C LYS A 455 -14.70 -7.64 -11.74
N ASN A 456 -14.43 -7.16 -12.95
CA ASN A 456 -13.57 -7.81 -13.92
C ASN A 456 -12.87 -6.72 -14.76
N ARG A 457 -11.98 -7.14 -15.66
CA ARG A 457 -11.44 -6.22 -16.67
C ARG A 457 -12.46 -6.06 -17.78
N GLU A 458 -12.44 -4.91 -18.45
CA GLU A 458 -13.32 -4.60 -19.59
C GLU A 458 -13.29 -5.69 -20.68
N SER A 459 -12.11 -6.24 -21.00
CA SER A 459 -11.95 -7.31 -21.98
C SER A 459 -11.97 -8.72 -21.37
N PHE A 460 -12.42 -8.89 -20.11
CA PHE A 460 -12.36 -10.18 -19.42
C PHE A 460 -13.29 -11.20 -20.08
N GLU A 461 -14.56 -10.87 -20.28
CA GLU A 461 -15.55 -11.82 -20.84
C GLU A 461 -15.13 -12.32 -22.23
N ARG A 462 -14.66 -11.41 -23.09
CA ARG A 462 -14.15 -11.78 -24.41
C ARG A 462 -13.00 -12.79 -24.31
N ARG A 463 -11.98 -12.51 -23.47
CA ARG A 463 -10.85 -13.42 -23.28
C ARG A 463 -11.24 -14.72 -22.57
N TRP A 464 -12.24 -14.68 -21.70
CA TRP A 464 -12.78 -15.86 -21.02
C TRP A 464 -13.40 -16.82 -22.03
N THR A 465 -14.26 -16.32 -22.92
CA THR A 465 -14.86 -17.12 -23.99
C THR A 465 -13.83 -17.63 -24.98
N GLU A 466 -12.86 -16.81 -25.39
CA GLU A 466 -11.77 -17.25 -26.28
C GLU A 466 -10.95 -18.42 -25.71
N ILE A 467 -10.71 -18.44 -24.38
CA ILE A 467 -9.85 -19.45 -23.73
C ILE A 467 -10.64 -20.69 -23.30
N THR A 468 -11.87 -20.51 -22.84
CA THR A 468 -12.65 -21.59 -22.18
C THR A 468 -13.81 -22.11 -23.04
N GLY A 469 -14.23 -21.38 -24.06
CA GLY A 469 -15.47 -21.62 -24.79
C GLY A 469 -16.74 -21.25 -24.01
N LEU A 470 -16.63 -20.89 -22.72
CA LEU A 470 -17.77 -20.56 -21.87
C LEU A 470 -18.16 -19.09 -22.02
N ILE A 471 -19.45 -18.80 -21.91
CA ILE A 471 -20.01 -17.45 -22.04
C ILE A 471 -20.52 -16.98 -20.69
N GLY A 472 -20.10 -15.79 -20.28
CA GLY A 472 -20.63 -15.13 -19.10
C GLY A 472 -20.39 -15.87 -17.78
N THR A 473 -21.24 -15.57 -16.81
CA THR A 473 -21.26 -16.16 -15.46
C THR A 473 -22.13 -17.41 -15.47
N ARG A 474 -21.78 -18.40 -14.63
CA ARG A 474 -22.57 -19.63 -14.50
C ARG A 474 -23.88 -19.40 -13.74
N TRP A 475 -23.85 -18.52 -12.73
CA TRP A 475 -25.02 -18.09 -11.98
C TRP A 475 -25.33 -16.63 -12.27
N GLU A 476 -26.60 -16.26 -12.22
CA GLU A 476 -27.05 -14.89 -12.48
C GLU A 476 -26.55 -13.96 -11.35
N PRO A 477 -25.78 -12.91 -11.66
CA PRO A 477 -25.29 -11.98 -10.65
C PRO A 477 -26.43 -11.12 -10.10
N ILE A 478 -26.48 -10.97 -8.78
CA ILE A 478 -27.47 -10.11 -8.12
C ILE A 478 -27.06 -8.63 -8.08
N ARG A 479 -25.85 -8.32 -8.57
CA ARG A 479 -25.26 -6.97 -8.60
C ARG A 479 -24.66 -6.67 -9.96
N PRO A 480 -24.71 -5.41 -10.43
CA PRO A 480 -23.94 -5.01 -11.60
C PRO A 480 -22.44 -4.98 -11.28
N LEU A 481 -21.60 -5.09 -12.32
CA LEU A 481 -20.18 -4.81 -12.18
C LEU A 481 -19.96 -3.41 -11.62
N ALA A 482 -19.09 -3.29 -10.63
CA ALA A 482 -18.68 -2.02 -10.08
C ALA A 482 -17.99 -1.18 -11.16
N ARG A 483 -18.71 -0.17 -11.66
CA ARG A 483 -18.22 0.77 -12.67
C ARG A 483 -17.58 1.95 -11.97
N TYR A 484 -16.26 1.91 -11.92
CA TYR A 484 -15.47 3.04 -11.46
C TYR A 484 -15.22 3.98 -12.63
N GLN A 485 -15.72 5.22 -12.55
CA GLN A 485 -15.40 6.23 -13.56
C GLN A 485 -13.87 6.41 -13.60
N ARG A 486 -13.25 6.02 -14.72
CA ARG A 486 -11.86 6.35 -14.99
C ARG A 486 -11.82 7.85 -15.27
N GLY A 487 -11.62 8.67 -14.23
CA GLY A 487 -11.26 10.05 -14.44
C GLY A 487 -10.06 10.09 -15.39
N ARG A 488 -10.12 10.93 -16.44
CA ARG A 488 -8.89 11.28 -17.18
C ARG A 488 -7.92 11.76 -16.12
N GLY A 489 -6.83 11.03 -15.91
CA GLY A 489 -5.89 11.36 -14.84
C GLY A 489 -5.44 12.80 -15.02
N SER A 490 -5.96 13.70 -14.19
CA SER A 490 -5.34 15.00 -14.01
C SER A 490 -3.89 14.72 -13.64
N ARG A 491 -2.93 15.35 -14.31
CA ARG A 491 -1.52 15.27 -13.90
C ARG A 491 -1.33 15.81 -12.48
N VAL A 492 -2.26 16.63 -12.00
CA VAL A 492 -2.26 17.24 -10.68
C VAL A 492 -3.26 16.49 -9.78
N VAL A 493 -2.75 15.89 -8.72
CA VAL A 493 -3.55 15.29 -7.65
C VAL A 493 -4.04 16.42 -6.75
N PRO A 494 -5.36 16.58 -6.55
CA PRO A 494 -5.87 17.65 -5.71
C PRO A 494 -5.53 17.40 -4.23
N VAL A 495 -5.13 18.45 -3.51
CA VAL A 495 -5.00 18.45 -2.04
C VAL A 495 -6.10 19.34 -1.49
N VAL A 496 -7.07 18.74 -0.80
CA VAL A 496 -8.32 19.39 -0.40
C VAL A 496 -8.29 19.70 1.09
N ARG A 497 -8.65 20.94 1.45
CA ARG A 497 -8.86 21.40 2.83
C ARG A 497 -10.35 21.72 2.99
N PRO A 498 -11.11 20.95 3.80
CA PRO A 498 -12.52 21.23 4.06
C PRO A 498 -12.75 22.61 4.67
N SER A 499 -13.96 23.16 4.51
CA SER A 499 -14.39 24.35 5.25
C SER A 499 -14.21 24.13 6.76
N GLY A 500 -13.49 25.03 7.42
CA GLY A 500 -13.14 24.92 8.84
C GLY A 500 -11.72 24.38 9.10
N VAL A 501 -11.06 23.77 8.12
CA VAL A 501 -9.62 23.47 8.21
C VAL A 501 -8.86 24.66 7.64
N ALA A 502 -8.44 25.56 8.52
CA ALA A 502 -7.62 26.71 8.14
C ALA A 502 -6.26 26.24 7.62
N HIS A 503 -5.76 26.90 6.57
CA HIS A 503 -4.38 26.67 6.14
C HIS A 503 -3.44 27.47 7.04
N VAL A 504 -2.70 26.77 7.89
CA VAL A 504 -1.64 27.38 8.70
C VAL A 504 -0.42 27.52 7.80
N ARG A 505 -0.01 28.75 7.45
CA ARG A 505 1.19 28.91 6.63
C ARG A 505 2.44 28.52 7.40
N ALA A 506 3.43 27.98 6.68
CA ALA A 506 4.75 27.72 7.21
C ALA A 506 5.48 28.99 7.73
N LEU A 507 5.05 30.19 7.30
CA LEU A 507 5.75 31.47 7.54
C LEU A 507 4.88 32.55 8.21
N GLU A 508 3.88 32.19 9.01
CA GLU A 508 3.24 33.18 9.90
C GLU A 508 4.08 33.31 11.18
N VAL A 509 5.12 34.13 11.08
CA VAL A 509 5.69 34.82 12.25
C VAL A 509 4.79 36.03 12.47
N ALA A 510 4.19 36.12 13.66
CA ALA A 510 3.51 37.33 14.09
C ALA A 510 4.50 38.50 14.23
#